data_AF-A0A2A9KKI9-F1
#
_entry.id   AF-A0A2A9KKI9-F1
#
_cell.length_a   1.000
_cell.length_b   1.000
_cell.length_c   1.000
_cell.angle_alpha   90.00
_cell.angle_beta   90.00
_cell.angle_gamma   90.00
#
_symmetry.space_group_name_H-M   'P 1'
#
loop_
_entity.id
_entity.type
_entity.pdbx_description
1 polymer ?
#
loop_
_entity_poly.entity_id
_entity_poly.type
_entity_poly.pdbx_seq_one_letter_code
_entity_poly.pdbx_strand_id
1 'polypeptide(L)'
;MIDGFLKRLADVADSGAMLDVDATMHRLGIGYRSETGSGIPLPPDCHIDWHPKQLERTTVTADEQSWYKPTRYAKARGASQATAVYAPSIKYVTNHEIRCTDHYLLQDSTEAVLEFEVLPQYACITERDIYHALPAARPTGAGLGIPVMSLYVGYRGRSNDDFGTMLTFTFYSDSPCAASAKIRQAQDDGMRFRRALWNHALCVAEEQHDYCVAHGGAAISHADLNGIDDYVKAHCPTINAMYLKEPRSGQAAPTGNFPRRTFSNNPCGF
;
A
#
# COMPACT_ATOMS: atom_id res chain seq x y z
N MET A 1 -17.85 -9.33 20.52
CA MET A 1 -16.63 -8.52 20.78
C MET A 1 -15.79 -8.40 19.51
N ILE A 2 -15.43 -9.52 18.87
CA ILE A 2 -14.67 -9.54 17.59
C ILE A 2 -15.39 -8.74 16.48
N ASP A 3 -16.67 -8.98 16.24
CA ASP A 3 -17.44 -8.21 15.24
C ASP A 3 -17.38 -6.69 15.47
N GLY A 4 -17.47 -6.26 16.73
CA GLY A 4 -17.40 -4.85 17.09
C GLY A 4 -16.02 -4.26 16.82
N PHE A 5 -14.95 -5.02 17.05
CA PHE A 5 -13.58 -4.62 16.70
C PHE A 5 -13.41 -4.52 15.18
N LEU A 6 -13.80 -5.56 14.44
CA LEU A 6 -13.72 -5.58 12.97
C LEU A 6 -14.51 -4.45 12.33
N LYS A 7 -15.70 -4.15 12.84
CA LYS A 7 -16.52 -3.02 12.39
C LYS A 7 -15.88 -1.66 12.68
N ARG A 8 -15.18 -1.48 13.81
CA ARG A 8 -14.44 -0.23 14.08
C ARG A 8 -13.26 -0.05 13.14
N LEU A 9 -12.52 -1.12 12.85
CA LEU A 9 -11.43 -1.06 11.87
C LEU A 9 -11.98 -0.71 10.47
N ALA A 10 -13.11 -1.30 10.08
CA ALA A 10 -13.78 -0.95 8.84
C ALA A 10 -14.28 0.50 8.84
N ASP A 11 -14.87 0.99 9.93
CA ASP A 11 -15.31 2.40 10.04
C ASP A 11 -14.15 3.40 9.84
N VAL A 12 -12.97 3.10 10.39
CA VAL A 12 -11.76 3.89 10.10
C VAL A 12 -11.41 3.82 8.62
N ALA A 13 -11.39 2.64 8.01
CA ALA A 13 -11.09 2.47 6.60
C ALA A 13 -12.12 3.17 5.68
N ASP A 14 -13.40 3.16 6.06
CA ASP A 14 -14.52 3.75 5.32
C ASP A 14 -14.62 5.26 5.51
N SER A 15 -14.04 5.80 6.59
CA SER A 15 -13.99 7.24 6.80
C SER A 15 -13.10 7.93 5.76
N GLY A 16 -11.97 7.31 5.39
CA GLY A 16 -10.92 7.92 4.58
C GLY A 16 -10.27 9.13 5.24
N ALA A 17 -10.27 9.17 6.58
CA ALA A 17 -9.78 10.30 7.38
C ALA A 17 -8.50 9.95 8.17
N MET A 18 -7.71 8.96 7.73
CA MET A 18 -6.51 8.52 8.44
C MET A 18 -5.37 9.53 8.47
N LEU A 19 -5.45 10.61 7.70
CA LEU A 19 -4.51 11.73 7.83
C LEU A 19 -4.89 12.68 8.97
N ASP A 20 -6.15 12.64 9.42
CA ASP A 20 -6.64 13.30 10.63
C ASP A 20 -6.48 12.32 11.80
N VAL A 21 -5.37 12.48 12.53
CA VAL A 21 -5.02 11.63 13.67
C VAL A 21 -6.11 11.66 14.73
N ASP A 22 -6.61 12.84 15.07
CA ASP A 22 -7.60 13.03 16.12
C ASP A 22 -8.92 12.33 15.77
N ALA A 23 -9.41 12.54 14.55
CA ALA A 23 -10.64 11.90 14.08
C ALA A 23 -10.48 10.38 13.96
N THR A 24 -9.29 9.89 13.62
CA THR A 24 -8.98 8.45 13.55
C THR A 24 -8.99 7.83 14.94
N MET A 25 -8.23 8.42 15.87
CA MET A 25 -8.11 7.92 17.25
C MET A 25 -9.42 8.03 18.03
N HIS A 26 -10.26 9.02 17.72
CA HIS A 26 -11.61 9.13 18.30
C HIS A 26 -12.54 7.99 17.86
N ARG A 27 -12.56 7.61 16.57
CA ARG A 27 -13.37 6.46 16.06
C ARG A 27 -12.95 5.14 16.69
N LEU A 28 -11.65 5.01 16.83
CA LEU A 28 -10.95 3.92 17.49
C LEU A 28 -11.29 3.85 19.00
N GLY A 29 -11.38 5.01 19.64
CA GLY A 29 -11.59 5.13 21.08
C GLY A 29 -10.33 4.81 21.89
N ILE A 30 -9.13 5.06 21.35
CA ILE A 30 -7.86 5.02 22.11
C ILE A 30 -7.51 6.45 22.52
N GLY A 31 -7.08 6.63 23.77
CA GLY A 31 -6.23 7.77 24.11
C GLY A 31 -4.91 7.72 23.35
N TYR A 32 -4.28 8.84 23.05
CA TYR A 32 -3.02 8.85 22.31
C TYR A 32 -2.19 10.08 22.61
N ARG A 33 -0.94 10.02 22.16
CA ARG A 33 -0.05 11.17 21.97
C ARG A 33 0.49 11.10 20.56
N SER A 34 0.64 12.25 19.93
CA SER A 34 1.25 12.36 18.60
C SER A 34 2.44 13.30 18.65
N GLU A 35 3.48 12.95 17.91
CA GLU A 35 4.66 13.77 17.72
C GLU A 35 4.91 13.90 16.23
N THR A 36 4.92 15.14 15.74
CA THR A 36 5.24 15.46 14.35
C THR A 36 6.68 15.94 14.29
N GLY A 37 7.51 15.17 13.57
CA GLY A 37 8.86 15.56 13.23
C GLY A 37 8.92 15.94 11.76
N SER A 38 9.38 17.15 11.45
CA SER A 38 9.90 17.47 10.12
C SER A 38 11.23 16.75 9.96
N GLY A 39 11.26 15.76 9.08
CA GLY A 39 12.41 14.92 8.79
C GLY A 39 13.57 15.74 8.22
N ILE A 40 14.75 15.34 8.68
CA ILE A 40 16.12 15.66 8.24
C ILE A 40 16.14 16.54 6.98
N PRO A 41 16.66 17.79 7.02
CA PRO A 41 17.02 18.51 5.81
C PRO A 41 18.09 17.68 5.08
N LEU A 42 17.66 16.93 4.06
CA LEU A 42 18.54 16.15 3.23
C LEU A 42 19.28 17.11 2.29
N PRO A 43 20.53 16.78 1.89
CA PRO A 43 21.37 17.70 1.15
C PRO A 43 20.64 18.28 -0.08
N PRO A 44 20.89 19.56 -0.41
CA PRO A 44 20.11 20.32 -1.41
C PRO A 44 20.17 19.71 -2.82
N ASP A 45 21.15 18.86 -3.07
CA ASP A 45 21.35 18.19 -4.33
C ASP A 45 20.70 16.80 -4.30
N CYS A 46 19.68 16.63 -5.14
CA CYS A 46 19.03 15.36 -5.42
C CYS A 46 20.00 14.42 -6.18
N HIS A 47 20.95 13.82 -5.47
CA HIS A 47 21.97 12.93 -6.06
C HIS A 47 21.48 11.51 -6.29
N ILE A 48 20.40 11.08 -5.62
CA ILE A 48 19.91 9.69 -5.67
C ILE A 48 18.38 9.67 -5.78
N ASP A 49 17.88 8.99 -6.81
CA ASP A 49 16.48 9.03 -7.24
C ASP A 49 15.46 8.62 -6.16
N TRP A 50 15.88 7.76 -5.22
CA TRP A 50 15.02 7.22 -4.17
C TRP A 50 15.07 7.97 -2.83
N HIS A 51 15.94 8.98 -2.68
CA HIS A 51 15.96 9.77 -1.44
C HIS A 51 14.80 10.78 -1.42
N PRO A 52 14.09 10.91 -0.27
CA PRO A 52 13.15 12.01 -0.11
C PRO A 52 13.94 13.33 -0.08
N LYS A 53 13.41 14.35 -0.73
CA LYS A 53 13.84 15.74 -0.54
C LYS A 53 13.36 16.28 0.80
N GLN A 54 12.14 15.89 1.19
CA GLN A 54 11.50 16.27 2.45
C GLN A 54 10.63 15.11 2.92
N LEU A 55 10.61 14.86 4.22
CA LEU A 55 9.73 13.87 4.84
C LEU A 55 9.18 14.48 6.12
N GLU A 56 7.90 14.79 6.20
CA GLU A 56 7.24 15.08 7.46
C GLU A 56 6.58 13.80 7.97
N ARG A 57 6.89 13.42 9.21
CA ARG A 57 6.33 12.22 9.83
C ARG A 57 5.65 12.58 11.14
N THR A 58 4.38 12.22 11.26
CA THR A 58 3.70 12.15 12.56
C THR A 58 3.71 10.71 13.03
N THR A 59 4.25 10.48 14.23
CA THR A 59 4.16 9.18 14.91
C THR A 59 3.17 9.31 16.05
N VAL A 60 2.25 8.36 16.12
CA VAL A 60 1.19 8.32 17.12
C VAL A 60 1.45 7.15 18.06
N THR A 61 1.61 7.46 19.34
CA THR A 61 1.70 6.48 20.41
C THR A 61 0.33 6.30 21.04
N ALA A 62 -0.26 5.14 20.85
CA ALA A 62 -1.54 4.75 21.43
C ALA A 62 -1.40 4.46 22.95
N ASP A 63 -2.36 4.91 23.75
CA ASP A 63 -2.54 4.44 25.13
C ASP A 63 -3.22 3.07 25.12
N GLU A 64 -2.41 2.03 24.96
CA GLU A 64 -2.85 0.64 24.81
C GLU A 64 -3.67 0.14 26.00
N GLN A 65 -3.51 0.74 27.19
CA GLN A 65 -4.26 0.36 28.39
C GLN A 65 -5.75 0.69 28.29
N SER A 66 -6.10 1.72 27.52
CA SER A 66 -7.48 2.21 27.38
C SER A 66 -8.35 1.35 26.48
N TRP A 67 -7.76 0.74 25.44
CA TRP A 67 -8.47 -0.12 24.49
C TRP A 67 -8.43 -1.60 24.93
N TYR A 68 -7.38 -2.03 25.66
CA TYR A 68 -7.12 -3.45 25.90
C TYR A 68 -7.80 -4.04 27.15
N LYS A 69 -8.38 -5.23 27.00
CA LYS A 69 -8.54 -6.22 28.08
C LYS A 69 -8.06 -7.59 27.56
N PRO A 70 -7.11 -8.27 28.23
CA PRO A 70 -6.66 -9.59 27.81
C PRO A 70 -7.85 -10.53 27.71
N THR A 71 -8.08 -11.10 26.53
CA THR A 71 -8.91 -12.30 26.46
C THR A 71 -8.07 -13.47 26.97
N ARG A 72 -8.65 -14.36 27.79
CA ARG A 72 -7.98 -15.59 28.25
C ARG A 72 -7.88 -16.56 27.07
N TYR A 73 -7.06 -16.23 26.08
CA TYR A 73 -6.74 -17.19 25.05
C TYR A 73 -5.60 -18.06 25.60
N ALA A 74 -5.96 -19.27 26.03
CA ALA A 74 -4.98 -20.31 26.27
C ALA A 74 -4.30 -20.58 24.92
N LYS A 75 -2.97 -20.43 24.85
CA LYS A 75 -2.13 -20.82 23.70
C LYS A 75 -2.82 -21.90 22.88
N ALA A 76 -3.35 -21.56 21.70
CA ALA A 76 -3.80 -22.59 20.78
C ALA A 76 -2.62 -23.52 20.55
N ARG A 77 -2.78 -24.81 20.88
CA ARG A 77 -1.79 -25.84 20.55
C ARG A 77 -1.53 -25.75 19.05
N GLY A 78 -0.33 -25.32 18.66
CA GLY A 78 0.08 -25.17 17.26
C GLY A 78 0.30 -23.73 16.79
N ALA A 79 -0.09 -22.69 17.54
CA ALA A 79 0.34 -21.33 17.22
C ALA A 79 1.88 -21.27 17.35
N SER A 80 2.54 -20.90 16.26
CA SER A 80 4.01 -20.86 16.18
C SER A 80 4.59 -20.06 17.35
N GLN A 81 5.65 -20.57 17.97
CA GLN A 81 6.34 -19.90 19.07
C GLN A 81 6.83 -18.48 18.70
N ALA A 82 6.90 -18.14 17.40
CA ALA A 82 7.34 -16.84 16.92
C ALA A 82 6.41 -15.68 17.33
N THR A 83 5.11 -15.92 17.54
CA THR A 83 4.17 -14.89 18.01
C THR A 83 4.08 -14.79 19.53
N ALA A 84 4.70 -15.72 20.27
CA ALA A 84 4.60 -15.79 21.73
C ALA A 84 5.65 -14.93 22.47
N VAL A 85 6.52 -14.21 21.73
CA VAL A 85 7.69 -13.51 22.30
C VAL A 85 7.52 -11.99 22.36
N TYR A 86 6.75 -11.39 21.45
CA TYR A 86 6.62 -9.94 21.35
C TYR A 86 5.37 -9.42 22.04
N ALA A 87 5.47 -8.27 22.71
CA ALA A 87 4.30 -7.63 23.27
C ALA A 87 3.35 -7.18 22.13
N PRO A 88 2.04 -7.24 22.35
CA PRO A 88 1.07 -6.58 21.49
C PRO A 88 1.47 -5.11 21.27
N SER A 89 1.39 -4.59 20.04
CA SER A 89 1.62 -3.16 19.80
C SER A 89 0.70 -2.54 18.75
N ILE A 90 0.40 -1.25 18.93
CA ILE A 90 -0.32 -0.43 17.95
C ILE A 90 0.64 0.60 17.37
N LYS A 91 0.90 0.52 16.07
CA LYS A 91 1.74 1.48 15.33
C LYS A 91 0.88 2.35 14.47
N TYR A 92 0.98 3.66 14.61
CA TYR A 92 0.31 4.59 13.71
C TYR A 92 1.24 5.71 13.28
N VAL A 93 1.41 5.83 11.97
CA VAL A 93 2.25 6.86 11.35
C VAL A 93 1.48 7.55 10.22
N THR A 94 1.70 8.85 10.09
CA THR A 94 1.40 9.59 8.86
C THR A 94 2.70 10.12 8.28
N ASN A 95 2.86 9.99 6.98
CA ASN A 95 4.02 10.48 6.23
C ASN A 95 3.53 11.43 5.14
N HIS A 96 4.19 12.57 5.02
CA HIS A 96 4.16 13.42 3.85
C HIS A 96 5.58 13.45 3.27
N GLU A 97 5.73 12.88 2.08
CA GLU A 97 7.02 12.71 1.43
C GLU A 97 7.05 13.50 0.12
N ILE A 98 8.05 14.37 -0.01
CA ILE A 98 8.43 14.99 -1.28
C ILE A 98 9.70 14.33 -1.77
N ARG A 99 9.64 13.70 -2.94
CA ARG A 99 10.75 12.97 -3.56
C ARG A 99 11.56 13.87 -4.49
N CYS A 100 12.81 13.47 -4.68
CA CYS A 100 13.70 14.12 -5.63
C CYS A 100 13.30 13.85 -7.09
N THR A 101 12.72 12.68 -7.37
CA THR A 101 12.31 12.27 -8.71
C THR A 101 10.82 11.98 -8.76
N ASP A 102 10.31 12.00 -9.97
CA ASP A 102 8.90 11.80 -10.28
C ASP A 102 8.69 10.67 -11.31
N HIS A 103 9.77 9.96 -11.65
CA HIS A 103 9.83 8.97 -12.74
C HIS A 103 8.88 7.78 -12.51
N TYR A 104 8.86 7.25 -11.28
CA TYR A 104 8.15 5.99 -10.99
C TYR A 104 7.07 6.09 -9.92
N LEU A 105 6.98 7.24 -9.22
CA LEU A 105 6.07 7.49 -8.11
C LEU A 105 5.62 8.95 -8.10
N LEU A 106 4.63 9.26 -7.27
CA LEU A 106 4.25 10.66 -7.01
C LEU A 106 5.44 11.41 -6.41
N GLN A 107 5.71 12.60 -6.92
CA GLN A 107 6.75 13.45 -6.37
C GLN A 107 6.36 13.97 -4.99
N ASP A 108 5.08 14.29 -4.79
CA ASP A 108 4.50 14.73 -3.52
C ASP A 108 3.41 13.73 -3.13
N SER A 109 3.61 13.03 -2.02
CA SER A 109 2.74 11.95 -1.59
C SER A 109 2.46 11.98 -0.11
N THR A 110 1.21 11.64 0.24
CA THR A 110 0.79 11.43 1.62
C THR A 110 0.33 10.00 1.84
N GLU A 111 0.65 9.47 3.01
CA GLU A 111 0.28 8.14 3.45
C GLU A 111 0.01 8.12 4.95
N ALA A 112 -0.99 7.35 5.36
CA ALA A 112 -1.22 6.99 6.75
C ALA A 112 -1.28 5.47 6.89
N VAL A 113 -0.62 4.93 7.91
CA VAL A 113 -0.59 3.50 8.22
C VAL A 113 -0.87 3.30 9.70
N LEU A 114 -1.94 2.57 10.00
CA LEU A 114 -2.27 2.07 11.34
C LEU A 114 -2.15 0.54 11.34
N GLU A 115 -1.35 -0.01 12.22
CA GLU A 115 -1.08 -1.44 12.31
C GLU A 115 -1.22 -1.95 13.75
N PHE A 116 -1.94 -3.04 13.89
CA PHE A 116 -2.07 -3.83 15.11
C PHE A 116 -1.19 -5.07 14.95
N GLU A 117 -0.10 -5.14 15.69
CA GLU A 117 0.86 -6.25 15.62
C GLU A 117 0.62 -7.27 16.74
N VAL A 118 0.85 -8.55 16.45
CA VAL A 118 0.68 -9.63 17.43
C VAL A 118 -0.79 -9.76 17.89
N LEU A 119 -1.72 -9.63 16.94
CA LEU A 119 -3.16 -9.79 17.15
C LEU A 119 -3.57 -11.01 17.99
N PRO A 120 -2.95 -12.20 17.87
CA PRO A 120 -3.35 -13.36 18.67
C PRO A 120 -3.18 -13.18 20.18
N GLN A 121 -2.32 -12.24 20.63
CA GLN A 121 -2.21 -11.87 22.04
C GLN A 121 -3.33 -10.93 22.52
N TYR A 122 -4.06 -10.29 21.59
CA TYR A 122 -5.27 -9.53 21.89
C TYR A 122 -6.52 -10.41 21.81
N ALA A 123 -6.74 -10.99 20.63
CA ALA A 123 -7.87 -11.85 20.31
C ALA A 123 -7.52 -12.73 19.11
N CYS A 124 -7.95 -14.00 19.13
CA CYS A 124 -7.87 -14.82 17.94
C CYS A 124 -8.97 -14.41 16.96
N ILE A 125 -8.61 -13.66 15.92
CA ILE A 125 -9.48 -13.30 14.80
C ILE A 125 -9.22 -14.29 13.67
N THR A 126 -10.22 -15.07 13.30
CA THR A 126 -10.11 -16.04 12.19
C THR A 126 -10.61 -15.43 10.89
N GLU A 127 -10.27 -16.05 9.75
CA GLU A 127 -10.85 -15.68 8.45
C GLU A 127 -12.38 -15.70 8.47
N ARG A 128 -12.98 -16.69 9.15
CA ARG A 128 -14.43 -16.80 9.28
C ARG A 128 -15.03 -15.59 9.99
N ASP A 129 -14.37 -15.11 11.05
CA ASP A 129 -14.82 -13.91 11.76
C ASP A 129 -14.76 -12.68 10.86
N ILE A 130 -13.70 -12.57 10.04
CA ILE A 130 -13.55 -11.48 9.06
C ILE A 130 -14.66 -11.54 8.02
N TYR A 131 -14.88 -12.67 7.36
CA TYR A 131 -15.94 -12.76 6.33
C TYR A 131 -17.35 -12.59 6.90
N HIS A 132 -17.56 -13.00 8.15
CA HIS A 132 -18.83 -12.77 8.85
C HIS A 132 -19.06 -11.28 9.12
N ALA A 133 -18.07 -10.59 9.69
CA ALA A 133 -18.21 -9.17 10.06
C ALA A 133 -18.08 -8.23 8.85
N LEU A 134 -17.29 -8.60 7.86
CA LEU A 134 -16.94 -7.83 6.66
C LEU A 134 -17.18 -8.68 5.39
N PRO A 135 -18.45 -8.83 4.93
CA PRO A 135 -18.78 -9.72 3.80
C PRO A 135 -18.15 -9.33 2.46
N ALA A 136 -17.68 -8.09 2.31
CA ALA A 136 -16.96 -7.61 1.13
C ALA A 136 -15.46 -7.92 1.18
N ALA A 137 -14.93 -8.43 2.30
CA ALA A 137 -13.53 -8.84 2.40
C ALA A 137 -13.24 -10.03 1.47
N ARG A 138 -12.03 -10.06 0.91
CA ARG A 138 -11.60 -11.08 -0.05
C ARG A 138 -10.13 -11.44 0.19
N PRO A 139 -9.69 -12.66 -0.16
CA PRO A 139 -8.27 -12.96 -0.24
C PRO A 139 -7.60 -11.95 -1.18
N THR A 140 -6.55 -11.30 -0.70
CA THR A 140 -5.68 -10.46 -1.52
C THR A 140 -4.39 -11.22 -1.78
N GLY A 141 -3.94 -11.24 -3.03
CA GLY A 141 -2.67 -11.89 -3.37
C GLY A 141 -1.52 -11.31 -2.55
N ALA A 142 -0.58 -12.16 -2.15
CA ALA A 142 0.68 -11.72 -1.60
C ALA A 142 1.45 -10.99 -2.73
N GLY A 143 1.99 -9.80 -2.45
CA GLY A 143 2.88 -9.11 -3.37
C GLY A 143 4.07 -9.99 -3.78
N LEU A 144 4.74 -9.65 -4.89
CA LEU A 144 5.97 -10.33 -5.30
C LEU A 144 6.99 -10.29 -4.14
N GLY A 145 7.55 -11.45 -3.77
CA GLY A 145 8.58 -11.56 -2.72
C GLY A 145 8.08 -11.84 -1.30
N ILE A 146 6.76 -11.95 -1.09
CA ILE A 146 6.23 -12.35 0.21
C ILE A 146 6.39 -13.87 0.38
N PRO A 147 6.85 -14.37 1.54
CA PRO A 147 6.97 -15.80 1.79
C PRO A 147 5.64 -16.51 1.54
N VAL A 148 5.70 -17.64 0.83
CA VAL A 148 4.58 -18.54 0.44
C VAL A 148 3.71 -18.99 1.64
N MET A 149 4.14 -18.67 2.86
CA MET A 149 3.54 -19.01 4.13
C MET A 149 2.59 -17.94 4.71
N SER A 150 2.24 -16.88 3.97
CA SER A 150 1.33 -15.85 4.46
C SER A 150 0.07 -15.72 3.60
N LEU A 151 -1.10 -15.69 4.25
CA LEU A 151 -2.38 -15.39 3.62
C LEU A 151 -2.82 -13.98 4.01
N TYR A 152 -3.32 -13.21 3.05
CA TYR A 152 -3.86 -11.88 3.28
C TYR A 152 -5.35 -11.84 2.96
N VAL A 153 -6.13 -11.28 3.88
CA VAL A 153 -7.56 -10.99 3.65
C VAL A 153 -7.72 -9.47 3.68
N GLY A 154 -8.09 -8.90 2.55
CA GLY A 154 -8.26 -7.46 2.37
C GLY A 154 -9.71 -7.02 2.30
N TYR A 155 -9.98 -5.84 2.82
CA TYR A 155 -11.24 -5.11 2.75
C TYR A 155 -10.95 -3.70 2.21
N ARG A 156 -11.57 -3.36 1.07
CA ARG A 156 -11.45 -2.03 0.46
C ARG A 156 -12.37 -1.07 1.20
N GLY A 157 -11.78 -0.06 1.84
CA GLY A 157 -12.51 1.04 2.45
C GLY A 157 -12.80 2.15 1.44
N ARG A 158 -12.79 3.40 1.91
CA ARG A 158 -13.07 4.57 1.06
C ARG A 158 -11.95 4.82 0.07
N SER A 159 -12.34 5.10 -1.17
CA SER A 159 -11.45 5.57 -2.23
C SER A 159 -12.12 6.69 -3.01
N ASN A 160 -11.31 7.65 -3.45
CA ASN A 160 -11.70 8.72 -4.35
C ASN A 160 -10.52 9.02 -5.30
N ASP A 161 -10.60 10.14 -6.00
CA ASP A 161 -9.53 10.57 -6.91
C ASP A 161 -8.17 10.76 -6.24
N ASP A 162 -8.14 11.25 -5.00
CA ASP A 162 -6.92 11.68 -4.34
C ASP A 162 -6.36 10.62 -3.37
N PHE A 163 -7.13 9.63 -2.92
CA PHE A 163 -6.61 8.55 -2.08
C PHE A 163 -7.43 7.26 -2.17
N GLY A 164 -6.86 6.17 -1.69
CA GLY A 164 -7.57 4.93 -1.41
C GLY A 164 -7.23 4.41 -0.01
N THR A 165 -8.17 3.66 0.58
CA THR A 165 -8.01 3.07 1.91
C THR A 165 -8.23 1.55 1.85
N MET A 166 -7.36 0.80 2.51
CA MET A 166 -7.41 -0.67 2.57
C MET A 166 -7.17 -1.14 3.99
N LEU A 167 -8.01 -2.05 4.47
CA LEU A 167 -7.79 -2.84 5.68
C LEU A 167 -7.32 -4.24 5.27
N THR A 168 -6.19 -4.69 5.79
CA THR A 168 -5.60 -5.99 5.47
C THR A 168 -5.31 -6.76 6.74
N PHE A 169 -5.72 -8.02 6.78
CA PHE A 169 -5.38 -8.97 7.82
C PHE A 169 -4.33 -9.94 7.30
N THR A 170 -3.28 -10.18 8.08
CA THR A 170 -2.20 -11.11 7.73
C THR A 170 -2.33 -12.37 8.57
N PHE A 171 -2.25 -13.54 7.95
CA PHE A 171 -2.25 -14.85 8.59
C PHE A 171 -0.97 -15.59 8.25
N TYR A 172 -0.39 -16.29 9.22
CA TYR A 172 0.68 -17.26 8.96
C TYR A 172 0.07 -18.63 8.64
N SER A 173 0.72 -19.41 7.78
CA SER A 173 0.22 -20.69 7.27
C SER A 173 -0.07 -21.73 8.36
N ASP A 174 0.53 -21.57 9.54
CA ASP A 174 0.38 -22.46 10.69
C ASP A 174 -0.51 -21.90 11.81
N SER A 175 -1.15 -20.74 11.59
CA SER A 175 -2.01 -20.09 12.57
C SER A 175 -3.40 -19.81 12.01
N PRO A 176 -4.48 -20.28 12.69
CA PRO A 176 -5.84 -19.89 12.33
C PRO A 176 -6.18 -18.45 12.75
N CYS A 177 -5.37 -17.84 13.61
CA CYS A 177 -5.54 -16.47 14.07
C CYS A 177 -4.74 -15.50 13.20
N ALA A 178 -5.32 -14.35 12.87
CA ALA A 178 -4.63 -13.25 12.21
C ALA A 178 -3.44 -12.79 13.07
N ALA A 179 -2.27 -12.66 12.47
CA ALA A 179 -1.05 -12.16 13.09
C ALA A 179 -1.04 -10.64 13.24
N SER A 180 -1.57 -9.92 12.24
CA SER A 180 -1.71 -8.46 12.26
C SER A 180 -2.94 -7.98 11.50
N ALA A 181 -3.37 -6.75 11.80
CA ALA A 181 -4.31 -5.99 10.99
C ALA A 181 -3.70 -4.64 10.66
N LYS A 182 -3.73 -4.25 9.39
CA LYS A 182 -3.17 -3.00 8.89
C LYS A 182 -4.22 -2.23 8.13
N ILE A 183 -4.46 -0.98 8.50
CA ILE A 183 -5.21 -0.03 7.69
C ILE A 183 -4.20 0.92 7.04
N ARG A 184 -4.29 1.07 5.74
CA ARG A 184 -3.46 1.98 4.94
C ARG A 184 -4.38 2.93 4.19
N GLN A 185 -4.14 4.23 4.30
CA GLN A 185 -4.68 5.24 3.41
C GLN A 185 -3.53 5.89 2.66
N ALA A 186 -3.57 5.88 1.35
CA ALA A 186 -2.46 6.40 0.56
C ALA A 186 -2.93 7.05 -0.74
N GLN A 187 -2.20 8.07 -1.16
CA GLN A 187 -2.47 8.81 -2.40
C GLN A 187 -2.19 7.97 -3.65
N ASP A 188 -1.22 7.05 -3.57
CA ASP A 188 -0.91 6.06 -4.61
C ASP A 188 -2.00 4.98 -4.77
N ASP A 189 -2.96 4.91 -3.84
CA ASP A 189 -4.15 4.09 -3.95
C ASP A 189 -5.37 4.86 -4.50
N GLY A 190 -5.23 6.17 -4.76
CA GLY A 190 -6.26 7.03 -5.34
C GLY A 190 -6.57 6.75 -6.81
N MET A 191 -7.79 7.05 -7.24
CA MET A 191 -8.25 6.75 -8.60
C MET A 191 -7.47 7.54 -9.65
N ARG A 192 -7.09 8.80 -9.39
CA ARG A 192 -6.25 9.59 -10.32
C ARG A 192 -4.88 8.97 -10.49
N PHE A 193 -4.24 8.56 -9.39
CA PHE A 193 -2.93 7.92 -9.47
C PHE A 193 -3.01 6.61 -10.25
N ARG A 194 -4.04 5.79 -10.00
CA ARG A 194 -4.24 4.54 -10.75
C ARG A 194 -4.48 4.77 -12.24
N ARG A 195 -5.18 5.85 -12.63
CA ARG A 195 -5.33 6.25 -14.03
C ARG A 195 -4.00 6.72 -14.63
N ALA A 196 -3.24 7.54 -13.92
CA ALA A 196 -1.91 7.97 -14.34
C ALA A 196 -0.95 6.78 -14.54
N LEU A 197 -0.97 5.83 -13.61
CA LEU A 197 -0.18 4.59 -13.71
C LEU A 197 -0.60 3.74 -14.92
N TRP A 198 -1.90 3.67 -15.19
CA TRP A 198 -2.45 2.98 -16.36
C TRP A 198 -1.99 3.64 -17.66
N ASN A 199 -2.19 4.96 -17.79
CA ASN A 199 -1.80 5.73 -18.97
C ASN A 199 -0.28 5.67 -19.21
N HIS A 200 0.52 5.72 -18.15
CA HIS A 200 1.97 5.57 -18.24
C HIS A 200 2.34 4.19 -18.78
N ALA A 201 1.72 3.13 -18.26
CA ALA A 201 2.00 1.78 -18.73
C ALA A 201 1.57 1.53 -20.17
N LEU A 202 0.48 2.17 -20.64
CA LEU A 202 0.11 2.15 -22.05
C LEU A 202 1.17 2.84 -22.91
N CYS A 203 1.60 4.05 -22.54
CA CYS A 203 2.67 4.75 -23.25
C CYS A 203 3.94 3.89 -23.33
N VAL A 204 4.38 3.31 -22.21
CA VAL A 204 5.56 2.45 -22.17
C VAL A 204 5.41 1.28 -23.15
N ALA A 205 4.25 0.63 -23.18
CA ALA A 205 4.03 -0.50 -24.09
C ALA A 205 4.03 -0.07 -25.58
N GLU A 206 3.45 1.07 -25.90
CA GLU A 206 3.43 1.65 -27.25
C GLU A 206 4.85 2.04 -27.70
N GLU A 207 5.59 2.79 -26.88
CA GLU A 207 6.96 3.22 -27.22
C GLU A 207 7.95 2.05 -27.29
N GLN A 208 7.78 1.03 -26.44
CA GLN A 208 8.56 -0.22 -26.53
C GLN A 208 8.29 -0.93 -27.86
N HIS A 209 7.03 -1.04 -28.26
CA HIS A 209 6.64 -1.64 -29.53
C HIS A 209 7.22 -0.87 -30.72
N ASP A 210 7.08 0.46 -30.73
CA ASP A 210 7.56 1.31 -31.82
C ASP A 210 9.08 1.25 -31.95
N TYR A 211 9.80 1.27 -30.82
CA TYR A 211 11.26 1.09 -30.81
C TYR A 211 11.65 -0.26 -31.41
N CYS A 212 10.99 -1.34 -31.01
CA CYS A 212 11.25 -2.68 -31.54
C CYS A 212 10.99 -2.72 -33.05
N VAL A 213 9.88 -2.18 -33.54
CA VAL A 213 9.55 -2.14 -34.98
C VAL A 213 10.62 -1.35 -35.75
N ALA A 214 11.10 -0.23 -35.22
CA ALA A 214 12.13 0.60 -35.86
C ALA A 214 13.52 -0.07 -35.90
N HIS A 215 13.82 -0.98 -34.97
CA HIS A 215 15.12 -1.65 -34.82
C HIS A 215 15.11 -3.12 -35.23
N GLY A 216 14.23 -3.50 -36.17
CA GLY A 216 14.24 -4.83 -36.79
C GLY A 216 13.34 -5.88 -36.14
N GLY A 217 12.51 -5.49 -35.18
CA GLY A 217 11.49 -6.32 -34.54
C GLY A 217 12.08 -7.59 -33.93
N ALA A 218 11.82 -8.73 -34.58
CA ALA A 218 12.34 -10.05 -34.18
C ALA A 218 13.86 -10.15 -34.20
N ALA A 219 14.51 -9.35 -35.04
CA ALA A 219 15.95 -9.39 -35.24
C ALA A 219 16.67 -8.27 -34.48
N ILE A 220 16.01 -7.64 -33.50
CA ILE A 220 16.61 -6.58 -32.70
C ILE A 220 17.92 -7.04 -32.06
N SER A 221 18.96 -6.22 -32.14
CA SER A 221 20.25 -6.57 -31.55
C SER A 221 20.20 -6.45 -30.03
N HIS A 222 21.07 -7.18 -29.33
CA HIS A 222 21.20 -7.04 -27.88
C HIS A 222 21.66 -5.63 -27.46
N ALA A 223 22.41 -4.94 -28.31
CA ALA A 223 22.81 -3.55 -28.06
C ALA A 223 21.59 -2.62 -28.12
N ASP A 224 20.67 -2.84 -29.06
CA ASP A 224 19.46 -2.02 -29.21
C ASP A 224 18.46 -2.28 -28.08
N LEU A 225 18.36 -3.51 -27.55
CA LEU A 225 17.53 -3.82 -26.38
C LEU A 225 17.86 -2.94 -25.16
N ASN A 226 19.13 -2.57 -24.98
CA ASN A 226 19.55 -1.70 -23.88
C ASN A 226 19.12 -0.24 -24.07
N GLY A 227 18.82 0.18 -25.31
CA GLY A 227 18.36 1.54 -25.62
C GLY A 227 16.85 1.76 -25.40
N ILE A 228 16.08 0.68 -25.21
CA ILE A 228 14.62 0.74 -25.03
C ILE A 228 14.24 1.62 -23.85
N ASP A 229 14.89 1.44 -22.69
CA ASP A 229 14.53 2.18 -21.48
C ASP A 229 14.80 3.69 -21.62
N ASP A 230 15.90 4.06 -22.26
CA ASP A 230 16.25 5.47 -22.50
C ASP A 230 15.32 6.09 -23.55
N TYR A 231 14.95 5.33 -24.57
CA TYR A 231 13.95 5.75 -25.55
C TYR A 231 12.58 5.98 -24.89
N VAL A 232 12.10 5.02 -24.09
CA VAL A 232 10.82 5.15 -23.35
C VAL A 232 10.85 6.35 -22.41
N LYS A 233 11.94 6.57 -21.66
CA LYS A 233 12.08 7.75 -20.78
C LYS A 233 12.03 9.07 -21.54
N ALA A 234 12.54 9.10 -22.77
CA ALA A 234 12.54 10.31 -23.60
C ALA A 234 11.17 10.62 -24.21
N HIS A 235 10.31 9.61 -24.41
CA HIS A 235 9.03 9.76 -25.12
C HIS A 235 7.81 9.71 -24.20
N CYS A 236 7.86 8.94 -23.11
CA CYS A 236 6.76 8.85 -22.15
C CYS A 236 6.85 9.91 -21.03
N PRO A 237 5.77 10.67 -20.78
CA PRO A 237 5.67 11.49 -19.58
C PRO A 237 5.78 10.63 -18.33
N THR A 238 6.38 11.17 -17.26
CA THR A 238 6.45 10.51 -15.94
C THR A 238 5.07 10.25 -15.35
N ILE A 239 4.95 9.29 -14.43
CA ILE A 239 3.67 9.00 -13.75
C ILE A 239 3.14 10.25 -13.04
N ASN A 240 4.02 11.05 -12.43
CA ASN A 240 3.66 12.31 -11.81
C ASN A 240 3.14 13.34 -12.82
N ALA A 241 3.82 13.51 -13.97
CA ALA A 241 3.35 14.41 -15.02
C ALA A 241 1.97 13.99 -15.57
N MET A 242 1.70 12.69 -15.66
CA MET A 242 0.37 12.18 -16.01
C MET A 242 -0.64 12.46 -14.89
N TYR A 243 -0.29 12.18 -13.63
CA TYR A 243 -1.16 12.44 -12.48
C TYR A 243 -1.60 13.90 -12.36
N LEU A 244 -0.69 14.84 -12.60
CA LEU A 244 -1.00 16.28 -12.58
C LEU A 244 -1.98 16.69 -13.69
N LYS A 245 -2.05 15.93 -14.79
CA LYS A 245 -3.01 16.13 -15.89
C LYS A 245 -4.34 15.39 -15.70
N GLU A 246 -4.36 14.35 -14.86
CA GLU A 246 -5.58 13.57 -14.59
C GLU A 246 -6.66 14.44 -13.91
N PRO A 247 -7.86 14.58 -14.49
CA PRO A 247 -8.93 15.38 -13.88
C PRO A 247 -9.49 14.69 -12.64
N ARG A 248 -10.10 15.46 -11.74
CA ARG A 248 -10.90 14.92 -10.62
C ARG A 248 -12.29 14.49 -11.12
N SER A 249 -12.39 13.29 -11.68
CA SER A 249 -13.61 12.76 -12.30
C SER A 249 -14.35 11.70 -11.47
N GLY A 250 -13.75 11.18 -10.40
CA GLY A 250 -14.26 10.04 -9.62
C GLY A 250 -14.30 8.72 -10.38
N GLN A 251 -13.74 8.64 -11.58
CA GLN A 251 -13.77 7.45 -12.41
C GLN A 251 -12.67 6.47 -12.00
N ALA A 252 -13.00 5.19 -11.84
CA ALA A 252 -11.96 4.19 -11.65
C ALA A 252 -11.01 4.12 -12.86
N ALA A 253 -9.78 3.67 -12.63
CA ALA A 253 -8.90 3.33 -13.74
C ALA A 253 -9.52 2.21 -14.60
N PRO A 254 -9.27 2.20 -15.93
CA PRO A 254 -9.72 1.13 -16.79
C PRO A 254 -9.32 -0.24 -16.23
N THR A 255 -10.26 -1.18 -16.24
CA THR A 255 -10.00 -2.56 -15.85
C THR A 255 -9.50 -3.33 -17.06
N GLY A 256 -8.29 -3.86 -17.00
CA GLY A 256 -7.72 -4.72 -18.05
C GLY A 256 -6.43 -5.37 -17.58
N ASN A 257 -6.02 -6.43 -18.25
CA ASN A 257 -4.70 -7.01 -17.99
C ASN A 257 -3.64 -6.00 -18.38
N PHE A 258 -2.89 -5.53 -17.37
CA PHE A 258 -1.66 -4.79 -17.60
C PHE A 258 -0.76 -5.62 -18.54
N PRO A 259 -0.19 -5.01 -19.61
CA PRO A 259 0.84 -5.67 -20.39
C PRO A 259 2.18 -5.83 -19.64
N ARG A 260 2.21 -5.50 -18.34
CA ARG A 260 3.44 -5.46 -17.51
C ARG A 260 4.26 -6.73 -17.56
N ARG A 261 3.66 -7.92 -17.76
CA ARG A 261 4.40 -9.19 -17.82
C ARG A 261 4.82 -9.61 -19.22
N THR A 262 4.08 -9.21 -20.25
CA THR A 262 4.39 -9.59 -21.64
C THR A 262 5.49 -8.71 -22.21
N PHE A 263 5.48 -7.40 -21.94
CA PHE A 263 6.46 -6.47 -22.53
C PHE A 263 7.72 -6.23 -21.67
N SER A 264 7.67 -6.41 -20.35
CA SER A 264 8.90 -6.25 -19.53
C SER A 264 9.91 -7.38 -19.73
N ASN A 265 9.44 -8.60 -19.99
CA ASN A 265 10.32 -9.75 -20.24
C ASN A 265 10.64 -9.92 -21.72
N ASN A 266 9.86 -9.26 -22.60
CA ASN A 266 9.93 -9.44 -24.04
C ASN A 266 9.26 -8.27 -24.79
N PRO A 267 9.87 -7.08 -24.75
CA PRO A 267 9.26 -5.87 -25.30
C PRO A 267 8.99 -5.97 -26.80
N CYS A 268 9.72 -6.84 -27.51
CA CYS A 268 9.59 -7.04 -28.95
C CYS A 268 8.75 -8.28 -29.34
N GLY A 269 8.22 -9.04 -28.39
CA GLY A 269 7.24 -10.10 -28.63
C GLY A 269 7.74 -11.36 -29.36
N PHE A 270 8.82 -11.99 -28.89
CA PHE A 270 9.23 -13.37 -29.26
C PHE A 270 9.47 -14.31 -28.09
#